data_AF-A0A933PD95-F1
#
_entry.id   AF-A0A933PD95-F1
#
_cell.length_a   1.000
_cell.length_b   1.000
_cell.length_c   1.000
_cell.angle_alpha   90.00
_cell.angle_beta   90.00
_cell.angle_gamma   90.00
#
_symmetry.space_group_name_H-M   'P 1'
#
loop_
_entity.id
_entity.type
_entity.pdbx_description
1 polymer ?
#
loop_
_entity_poly.entity_id
_entity_poly.type
_entity_poly.pdbx_seq_one_letter_code
_entity_poly.pdbx_strand_id
1 'polypeptide(L)'
;DQLYDYRARRPVMTFVENRWEDYEEPTLELLLVHDTKGTPFLLLTGPEPDVQWERFTAAVAALVERYRVRATVGVHAIPMAVPHTRPVGVTAHATRPELVEGFPPWVGRVQVPGNVGGLLEFRLGQAGRDAVGYAVHVPHYLAQTEYPEAAKALVQHVGTLGGLDLPTAALDAAAADVRAAVESQIEDQPEVRAVVAALEEQYDAFVAGRGRSLLADEAAALPTADELGAELERFLAEENERRGRGDD
;
A
#
# COMPACT_ATOMS: atom_id res chain seq x y z
N ASP A 1 -4.02 -7.23 -22.14
CA ASP A 1 -3.44 -8.31 -22.97
C ASP A 1 -1.91 -8.35 -23.00
N GLN A 2 -1.19 -7.46 -23.72
CA GLN A 2 0.27 -7.61 -23.95
C GLN A 2 1.15 -7.55 -22.69
N LEU A 3 0.61 -7.02 -21.59
CA LEU A 3 1.33 -6.72 -20.36
C LEU A 3 0.97 -7.65 -19.21
N TYR A 4 0.01 -8.56 -19.39
CA TYR A 4 -0.59 -9.35 -18.31
C TYR A 4 -0.38 -10.85 -18.53
N ASP A 5 0.17 -11.53 -17.54
CA ASP A 5 0.31 -12.98 -17.52
C ASP A 5 -0.95 -13.62 -16.90
N TYR A 6 -1.86 -14.03 -17.78
CA TYR A 6 -3.11 -14.71 -17.43
C TYR A 6 -2.93 -16.05 -16.71
N ARG A 7 -1.73 -16.67 -16.76
CA ARG A 7 -1.47 -17.92 -16.03
C ARG A 7 -1.00 -17.65 -14.61
N ALA A 8 -0.24 -16.58 -14.40
CA ALA A 8 0.20 -16.15 -13.08
C ALA A 8 -0.97 -15.56 -12.28
N ARG A 9 -1.84 -14.79 -12.93
CA ARG A 9 -3.03 -14.19 -12.32
C ARG A 9 -4.23 -14.47 -13.22
N ARG A 10 -5.06 -15.45 -12.85
CA ARG A 10 -6.24 -15.83 -13.63
C ARG A 10 -7.37 -14.87 -13.28
N PRO A 11 -7.92 -14.10 -14.22
CA PRO A 11 -9.03 -13.23 -13.90
C PRO A 11 -10.28 -14.06 -13.57
N VAL A 12 -11.12 -13.49 -12.71
CA VAL A 12 -12.33 -14.15 -12.22
C VAL A 12 -13.34 -14.23 -13.36
N MET A 13 -14.01 -15.39 -13.46
CA MET A 13 -15.12 -15.60 -14.38
C MET A 13 -16.33 -16.09 -13.59
N THR A 14 -17.49 -15.51 -13.86
CA THR A 14 -18.73 -15.88 -13.16
C THR A 14 -19.46 -16.95 -13.95
N PHE A 15 -19.74 -18.08 -13.30
CA PHE A 15 -20.50 -19.19 -13.85
C PHE A 15 -21.86 -19.29 -13.15
N VAL A 16 -22.94 -19.17 -13.91
CA VAL A 16 -24.30 -19.25 -13.39
C VAL A 16 -25.00 -20.45 -14.04
N GLU A 17 -25.34 -21.44 -13.20
CA GLU A 17 -25.97 -22.72 -13.56
C GLU A 17 -25.20 -23.55 -14.62
N ASN A 18 -25.30 -23.16 -15.89
CA ASN A 18 -24.75 -23.88 -17.03
C ASN A 18 -24.09 -22.96 -18.07
N ARG A 19 -23.85 -21.69 -17.75
CA ARG A 19 -23.21 -20.72 -18.65
C ARG A 19 -22.22 -19.81 -17.92
N TRP A 20 -21.23 -19.33 -18.65
CA TRP A 20 -20.43 -18.19 -18.25
C TRP A 20 -21.24 -16.91 -18.46
N GLU A 21 -21.31 -16.05 -17.45
CA GLU A 21 -22.11 -14.82 -17.49
C GLU A 21 -21.24 -13.56 -17.47
N ASP A 22 -20.09 -13.62 -16.79
CA ASP A 22 -19.22 -12.45 -16.62
C ASP A 22 -17.74 -12.83 -16.61
N TYR A 23 -16.90 -11.83 -16.90
CA TYR A 23 -15.45 -11.93 -16.95
C TYR A 23 -14.85 -10.61 -16.46
N GLU A 24 -14.12 -10.68 -15.35
CA GLU A 24 -13.43 -9.52 -14.78
C GLU A 24 -12.19 -9.22 -15.63
N GLU A 25 -12.34 -8.32 -16.60
CA GLU A 25 -11.26 -7.93 -17.51
C GLU A 25 -10.11 -7.25 -16.74
N PRO A 26 -8.85 -7.74 -16.83
CA PRO A 26 -7.71 -7.05 -16.24
C PRO A 26 -7.37 -5.80 -17.07
N THR A 27 -7.85 -4.63 -16.63
CA THR A 27 -7.63 -3.35 -17.30
C THR A 27 -6.54 -2.53 -16.61
N LEU A 28 -5.65 -1.93 -17.40
CA LEU A 28 -4.64 -0.97 -16.94
C LEU A 28 -4.90 0.36 -17.65
N GLU A 29 -5.49 1.30 -16.92
CA GLU A 29 -6.16 2.46 -17.49
C GLU A 29 -5.59 3.77 -16.97
N LEU A 30 -5.58 4.79 -17.83
CA LEU A 30 -5.30 6.17 -17.46
C LEU A 30 -6.62 6.95 -17.50
N LEU A 31 -7.15 7.27 -16.34
CA LEU A 31 -8.43 7.93 -16.16
C LEU A 31 -8.23 9.43 -15.91
N LEU A 32 -9.16 10.24 -16.43
CA LEU A 32 -9.32 11.64 -16.01
C LEU A 32 -10.37 11.69 -14.91
N VAL A 33 -9.96 12.13 -13.73
CA VAL A 33 -10.79 12.19 -12.51
C VAL A 33 -10.84 13.64 -12.02
N HIS A 34 -11.87 13.98 -11.24
CA HIS A 34 -12.00 15.29 -10.63
C HIS A 34 -12.13 15.14 -9.11
N ASP A 35 -11.49 16.03 -8.36
CA ASP A 35 -11.67 16.13 -6.91
C ASP A 35 -13.06 16.74 -6.57
N THR A 36 -13.39 16.89 -5.29
CA THR A 36 -14.68 17.45 -4.84
C THR A 36 -14.91 18.91 -5.28
N LYS A 37 -13.85 19.62 -5.67
CA LYS A 37 -13.88 21.01 -6.15
C LYS A 37 -13.84 21.11 -7.68
N GLY A 38 -13.80 19.98 -8.39
CA GLY A 38 -13.70 19.95 -9.85
C GLY A 38 -12.28 20.15 -10.38
N THR A 39 -11.25 19.99 -9.55
CA THR A 39 -9.84 20.01 -9.98
C THR A 39 -9.53 18.71 -10.72
N PRO A 40 -9.13 18.76 -12.00
CA PRO A 40 -8.82 17.55 -12.75
C PRO A 40 -7.47 16.96 -12.33
N PHE A 41 -7.38 15.64 -12.26
CA PHE A 41 -6.14 14.90 -12.13
C PHE A 41 -6.20 13.59 -12.93
N LEU A 42 -5.04 12.99 -13.20
CA LEU A 42 -4.94 11.72 -13.89
C LEU A 42 -4.69 10.59 -12.89
N LEU A 43 -5.40 9.48 -13.05
CA LEU A 43 -5.22 8.26 -12.26
C LEU A 43 -4.82 7.12 -13.18
N LEU A 44 -3.62 6.57 -12.96
CA LEU A 44 -3.18 5.32 -13.59
C LEU A 44 -3.47 4.18 -12.62
N THR A 45 -4.36 3.26 -12.99
CA THR A 45 -4.81 2.18 -12.12
C THR A 45 -4.96 0.87 -12.89
N GLY A 46 -4.79 -0.25 -12.20
CA GLY A 46 -4.85 -1.58 -12.77
C GLY A 46 -3.73 -2.50 -12.28
N PRO A 47 -3.68 -3.74 -12.79
CA PRO A 47 -2.64 -4.68 -12.43
C PRO A 47 -1.28 -4.21 -12.95
N GLU A 48 -0.25 -4.36 -12.10
CA GLU A 48 1.13 -4.15 -12.52
C GLU A 48 1.47 -5.02 -13.74
N PRO A 49 2.08 -4.47 -14.80
CA PRO A 49 2.58 -5.25 -15.94
C PRO A 49 3.54 -6.37 -15.51
N ASP A 50 3.35 -7.60 -16.00
CA ASP A 50 4.31 -8.70 -15.77
C ASP A 50 5.54 -8.59 -16.68
N VAL A 51 5.37 -7.93 -17.84
CA VAL A 51 6.37 -7.86 -18.90
C VAL A 51 6.49 -6.45 -19.48
N GLN A 52 7.57 -6.21 -20.21
CA GLN A 52 7.79 -4.97 -20.98
C GLN A 52 7.86 -3.69 -20.12
N TRP A 53 8.39 -3.76 -18.90
CA TRP A 53 8.46 -2.63 -17.96
C TRP A 53 9.11 -1.36 -18.56
N GLU A 54 10.20 -1.49 -19.31
CA GLU A 54 10.84 -0.33 -19.97
C GLU A 54 9.93 0.30 -21.03
N ARG A 55 9.21 -0.52 -21.81
CA ARG A 55 8.26 -0.01 -22.81
C ARG A 55 7.06 0.65 -22.15
N PHE A 56 6.55 0.06 -21.08
CA PHE A 56 5.46 0.61 -20.28
C PHE A 56 5.85 1.96 -19.67
N THR A 57 6.98 2.02 -18.95
CA THR A 57 7.45 3.26 -18.31
C THR A 57 7.74 4.36 -19.33
N ALA A 58 8.32 4.03 -20.49
CA ALA A 58 8.50 4.98 -21.58
C ALA A 58 7.16 5.51 -22.14
N ALA A 59 6.15 4.65 -22.27
CA ALA A 59 4.81 5.05 -22.71
C ALA A 59 4.13 5.98 -21.69
N VAL A 60 4.20 5.65 -20.39
CA VAL A 60 3.67 6.50 -19.32
C VAL A 60 4.40 7.84 -19.27
N ALA A 61 5.74 7.86 -19.39
CA ALA A 61 6.51 9.10 -19.45
C ALA A 61 6.11 9.99 -20.65
N ALA A 62 5.81 9.38 -21.81
CA ALA A 62 5.29 10.11 -22.96
C ALA A 62 3.90 10.71 -22.71
N LEU A 63 3.03 10.02 -21.95
CA LEU A 63 1.73 10.54 -21.53
C LEU A 63 1.87 11.68 -20.50
N VAL A 64 2.77 11.53 -19.53
CA VAL A 64 3.14 12.58 -18.55
C VAL A 64 3.54 13.86 -19.29
N GLU A 65 4.36 13.75 -20.33
CA GLU A 65 4.75 14.90 -21.14
C GLU A 65 3.58 15.47 -21.95
N ARG A 66 2.84 14.60 -22.66
CA ARG A 66 1.72 15.00 -23.51
C ARG A 66 0.65 15.76 -22.74
N TYR A 67 0.34 15.32 -21.53
CA TYR A 67 -0.66 15.94 -20.66
C TYR A 67 -0.07 17.01 -19.73
N ARG A 68 1.24 17.27 -19.82
CA ARG A 68 1.95 18.26 -18.98
C ARG A 68 1.71 18.03 -17.49
N VAL A 69 1.78 16.77 -17.08
CA VAL A 69 1.64 16.38 -15.67
C VAL A 69 2.76 17.05 -14.87
N ARG A 70 2.37 17.79 -13.82
CA ARG A 70 3.31 18.56 -12.98
C ARG A 70 4.13 17.69 -12.04
N ALA A 71 3.54 16.60 -11.55
CA ALA A 71 4.14 15.66 -10.62
C ALA A 71 3.42 14.32 -10.73
N THR A 72 4.17 13.23 -10.67
CA THR A 72 3.63 11.86 -10.59
C THR A 72 3.72 11.36 -9.17
N VAL A 73 2.63 10.78 -8.64
CA VAL A 73 2.60 10.27 -7.26
C VAL A 73 2.37 8.77 -7.27
N GLY A 74 3.36 8.01 -6.83
CA GLY A 74 3.26 6.58 -6.58
C GLY A 74 2.79 6.32 -5.15
N VAL A 75 1.93 5.33 -4.96
CA VAL A 75 1.48 4.91 -3.64
C VAL A 75 1.58 3.39 -3.54
N HIS A 76 2.09 2.89 -2.42
CA HIS A 76 2.13 1.48 -2.12
C HIS A 76 2.19 1.25 -0.61
N ALA A 77 2.00 0.00 -0.19
CA ALA A 77 2.11 -0.44 1.18
C ALA A 77 3.27 -1.40 1.34
N ILE A 78 3.94 -1.35 2.49
CA ILE A 78 4.98 -2.29 2.89
C ILE A 78 4.62 -2.90 4.26
N PRO A 79 4.60 -4.23 4.39
CA PRO A 79 4.53 -4.90 5.68
C PRO A 79 5.72 -4.50 6.55
N MET A 80 5.47 -4.18 7.82
CA MET A 80 6.48 -3.72 8.77
C MET A 80 6.20 -4.26 10.18
N ALA A 81 7.24 -4.34 11.01
CA ALA A 81 7.12 -4.60 12.44
C ALA A 81 6.63 -3.34 13.19
N VAL A 82 5.37 -2.95 12.94
CA VAL A 82 4.70 -1.81 13.60
C VAL A 82 3.35 -2.23 14.14
N PRO A 83 2.88 -1.65 15.27
CA PRO A 83 1.57 -1.97 15.82
C PRO A 83 0.46 -1.14 15.14
N HIS A 84 -0.72 -1.74 15.01
CA HIS A 84 -1.94 -1.09 14.52
C HIS A 84 -2.53 -0.03 15.48
N THR A 85 -2.00 0.06 16.71
CA THR A 85 -2.42 0.97 17.78
C THR A 85 -1.62 2.28 17.82
N ARG A 86 -0.71 2.49 16.86
CA ARG A 86 0.09 3.73 16.73
C ARG A 86 -0.20 4.40 15.38
N PRO A 87 0.13 5.71 15.24
CA PRO A 87 -0.06 6.40 13.98
C PRO A 87 0.67 5.69 12.83
N VAL A 88 -0.03 5.49 11.72
CA VAL A 88 0.50 4.86 10.53
C VAL A 88 1.73 5.61 10.02
N GLY A 89 2.85 4.90 9.90
CA GLY A 89 4.10 5.42 9.38
C GLY A 89 4.10 5.49 7.85
N VAL A 90 4.87 6.42 7.30
CA VAL A 90 5.05 6.57 5.84
C VAL A 90 6.53 6.84 5.53
N THR A 91 7.08 6.05 4.62
CA THR A 91 8.37 6.33 3.98
C THR A 91 8.10 7.06 2.66
N ALA A 92 8.47 8.34 2.61
CA ALA A 92 8.44 9.10 1.36
C ALA A 92 9.79 8.99 0.63
N HIS A 93 9.72 8.91 -0.69
CA HIS A 93 10.85 8.94 -1.62
C HIS A 93 10.47 9.80 -2.82
N ALA A 94 11.45 10.35 -3.51
CA ALA A 94 11.20 11.21 -4.65
C ALA A 94 12.41 11.32 -5.57
N THR A 95 12.14 11.81 -6.78
CA THR A 95 13.17 12.12 -7.77
C THR A 95 14.06 13.29 -7.36
N ARG A 96 13.59 14.15 -6.45
CA ARG A 96 14.37 15.24 -5.85
C ARG A 96 14.13 15.34 -4.34
N PRO A 97 15.18 15.58 -3.51
CA PRO A 97 15.04 15.62 -2.06
C PRO A 97 14.03 16.65 -1.53
N GLU A 98 13.94 17.82 -2.19
CA GLU A 98 13.04 18.91 -1.80
C GLU A 98 11.55 18.54 -1.85
N LEU A 99 11.17 17.51 -2.61
CA LEU A 99 9.77 17.07 -2.72
C LEU A 99 9.29 16.27 -1.49
N VAL A 100 10.23 15.82 -0.65
CA VAL A 100 9.97 15.02 0.54
C VAL A 100 10.58 15.66 1.79
N GLU A 101 10.82 16.96 1.76
CA GLU A 101 11.16 17.72 2.97
C GLU A 101 10.10 17.50 4.06
N GLY A 102 10.55 17.21 5.27
CA GLY A 102 9.68 16.89 6.41
C GLY A 102 9.42 15.40 6.63
N PHE A 103 9.86 14.52 5.72
CA PHE A 103 9.82 13.07 5.95
C PHE A 103 11.18 12.57 6.47
N PRO A 104 11.30 12.19 7.75
CA PRO A 104 12.53 11.61 8.25
C PRO A 104 12.81 10.25 7.57
N PRO A 105 14.07 9.95 7.21
CA PRO A 105 14.40 8.69 6.56
C PRO A 105 14.24 7.53 7.54
N TRP A 106 13.33 6.61 7.21
CA TRP A 106 13.16 5.33 7.91
C TRP A 106 14.23 4.30 7.50
N VAL A 107 14.67 4.41 6.25
CA VAL A 107 15.66 3.56 5.57
C VAL A 107 16.90 4.36 5.21
N GLY A 108 18.06 3.74 5.40
CA GLY A 108 19.30 4.15 4.76
C GLY A 108 19.43 3.52 3.37
N ARG A 109 20.63 3.04 3.05
CA ARG A 109 20.89 2.34 1.80
C ARG A 109 20.45 0.88 1.91
N VAL A 110 19.43 0.50 1.14
CA VAL A 110 18.92 -0.87 1.04
C VAL A 110 18.83 -1.32 -0.42
N GLN A 111 18.78 -2.62 -0.67
CA GLN A 111 18.47 -3.20 -1.98
C GLN A 111 17.18 -4.00 -1.84
N VAL A 112 16.20 -3.70 -2.69
CA VAL A 112 14.89 -4.34 -2.70
C VAL A 112 14.56 -4.84 -4.11
N PRO A 113 13.73 -5.88 -4.26
CA PRO A 113 13.17 -6.25 -5.56
C PRO A 113 12.50 -5.04 -6.22
N GLY A 114 12.76 -4.85 -7.51
CA GLY A 114 12.14 -3.77 -8.27
C GLY A 114 10.65 -4.02 -8.50
N ASN A 115 9.91 -2.93 -8.64
CA ASN A 115 8.54 -2.90 -9.14
C ASN A 115 8.42 -1.80 -10.21
N VAL A 116 7.38 -1.85 -11.03
CA VAL A 116 7.11 -0.93 -12.13
C VAL A 116 6.91 0.50 -11.64
N GLY A 117 6.28 0.70 -10.47
CA GLY A 117 6.11 2.02 -9.87
C GLY A 117 7.45 2.68 -9.54
N GLY A 118 8.34 1.96 -8.87
CA GLY A 118 9.70 2.40 -8.56
C GLY A 118 10.56 2.61 -9.80
N LEU A 119 10.43 1.73 -10.81
CA LEU A 119 11.12 1.94 -12.10
C LEU A 119 10.59 3.18 -12.83
N LEU A 120 9.28 3.42 -12.82
CA LEU A 120 8.68 4.61 -13.40
C LEU A 120 9.21 5.88 -12.73
N GLU A 121 9.20 5.94 -11.39
CA GLU A 121 9.77 7.06 -10.64
C GLU A 121 11.24 7.28 -11.01
N PHE A 122 12.04 6.21 -11.03
CA PHE A 122 13.45 6.28 -11.40
C PHE A 122 13.65 6.84 -12.82
N ARG A 123 12.89 6.36 -13.81
CA ARG A 123 12.96 6.83 -15.21
C ARG A 123 12.48 8.27 -15.36
N LEU A 124 11.45 8.68 -14.63
CA LEU A 124 10.98 10.07 -14.58
C LEU A 124 12.04 11.00 -14.01
N GLY A 125 12.73 10.57 -12.94
CA GLY A 125 13.86 11.32 -12.37
C GLY A 125 15.00 11.51 -13.36
N GLN A 126 15.36 10.46 -14.12
CA GLN A 126 16.36 10.58 -15.19
C GLN A 126 15.95 11.57 -16.30
N ALA A 127 14.65 11.73 -16.54
CA ALA A 127 14.09 12.69 -17.48
C ALA A 127 13.86 14.09 -16.87
N GLY A 128 14.29 14.33 -15.62
CA GLY A 128 14.10 15.60 -14.92
C GLY A 128 12.65 15.91 -14.56
N ARG A 129 11.81 14.88 -14.38
CA ARG A 129 10.41 15.02 -13.98
C ARG A 129 10.23 14.80 -12.49
N ASP A 130 9.32 15.57 -11.92
CA ASP A 130 8.95 15.45 -10.52
C ASP A 130 8.11 14.19 -10.32
N ALA A 131 8.61 13.27 -9.50
CA ALA A 131 7.85 12.13 -9.04
C ALA A 131 8.14 11.87 -7.56
N VAL A 132 7.11 11.46 -6.83
CA VAL A 132 7.13 11.19 -5.41
C VAL A 132 6.44 9.85 -5.16
N GLY A 133 7.01 9.03 -4.29
CA GLY A 133 6.42 7.79 -3.84
C GLY A 133 6.15 7.81 -2.34
N TYR A 134 4.99 7.30 -1.93
CA TYR A 134 4.64 7.07 -0.54
C TYR A 134 4.50 5.57 -0.28
N ALA A 135 5.35 5.03 0.59
CA ALA A 135 5.26 3.66 1.09
C ALA A 135 4.66 3.70 2.50
N VAL A 136 3.41 3.29 2.65
CA VAL A 136 2.74 3.25 3.95
C VAL A 136 3.12 1.98 4.72
N HIS A 137 3.38 2.11 6.02
CA HIS A 137 3.77 0.99 6.88
C HIS A 137 2.52 0.29 7.38
N VAL A 138 2.33 -0.96 6.97
CA VAL A 138 1.22 -1.80 7.41
C VAL A 138 1.76 -2.80 8.42
N PRO A 139 1.12 -2.98 9.60
CA PRO A 139 1.45 -4.07 10.50
C PRO A 139 1.50 -5.39 9.74
N HIS A 140 2.61 -6.12 9.80
CA HIS A 140 2.80 -7.34 9.00
C HIS A 140 1.66 -8.34 9.17
N TYR A 141 1.16 -8.51 10.39
CA TYR A 141 0.04 -9.39 10.70
C TYR A 141 -1.32 -8.93 10.13
N LEU A 142 -1.44 -7.72 9.59
CA LEU A 142 -2.62 -7.20 8.87
C LEU A 142 -2.41 -7.13 7.36
N ALA A 143 -1.23 -7.50 6.83
CA ALA A 143 -0.87 -7.29 5.43
C ALA A 143 -1.75 -8.05 4.42
N GLN A 144 -2.39 -9.14 4.85
CA GLN A 144 -3.31 -9.95 4.02
C GLN A 144 -4.79 -9.57 4.19
N THR A 145 -5.08 -8.48 4.92
CA THR A 145 -6.44 -8.00 5.18
C THR A 145 -6.63 -6.59 4.63
N GLU A 146 -7.89 -6.18 4.47
CA GLU A 146 -8.18 -4.79 4.15
C GLU A 146 -7.79 -3.91 5.35
N TYR A 147 -6.90 -2.95 5.11
CA TYR A 147 -6.46 -1.99 6.12
C TYR A 147 -6.74 -0.54 5.68
N PRO A 148 -8.00 -0.06 5.83
CA PRO A 148 -8.42 1.25 5.31
C PRO A 148 -7.65 2.44 5.88
N GLU A 149 -7.05 2.29 7.07
CA GLU A 149 -6.22 3.32 7.68
C GLU A 149 -4.97 3.64 6.83
N ALA A 150 -4.36 2.62 6.23
CA ALA A 150 -3.25 2.80 5.31
C ALA A 150 -3.69 3.47 4.00
N ALA A 151 -4.83 3.06 3.44
CA ALA A 151 -5.39 3.70 2.25
C ALA A 151 -5.73 5.18 2.50
N LYS A 152 -6.32 5.50 3.66
CA LYS A 152 -6.59 6.86 4.10
C LYS A 152 -5.31 7.70 4.14
N ALA A 153 -4.26 7.21 4.79
CA ALA A 153 -2.98 7.92 4.89
C ALA A 153 -2.41 8.23 3.49
N LEU A 154 -2.43 7.27 2.57
CA LEU A 154 -1.99 7.45 1.19
C LEU A 154 -2.83 8.50 0.45
N VAL A 155 -4.17 8.44 0.55
CA VAL A 155 -5.07 9.43 -0.07
C VAL A 155 -4.82 10.83 0.47
N GLN A 156 -4.57 10.98 1.78
CA GLN A 156 -4.24 12.26 2.40
C GLN A 156 -2.91 12.83 1.89
N HIS A 157 -1.88 12.00 1.73
CA HIS A 157 -0.61 12.41 1.15
C HIS A 157 -0.73 12.81 -0.32
N VAL A 158 -1.46 12.03 -1.12
CA VAL A 158 -1.77 12.38 -2.52
C VAL A 158 -2.54 13.69 -2.59
N GLY A 159 -3.54 13.89 -1.72
CA GLY A 159 -4.32 15.13 -1.63
C GLY A 159 -3.43 16.34 -1.31
N THR A 160 -2.55 16.21 -0.32
CA THR A 160 -1.65 17.28 0.13
C THR A 160 -0.66 17.68 -0.96
N LEU A 161 0.06 16.71 -1.55
CA LEU A 161 1.03 16.97 -2.63
C LEU A 161 0.33 17.41 -3.92
N GLY A 162 -0.85 16.85 -4.17
CA GLY A 162 -1.73 17.10 -5.29
C GLY A 162 -2.42 18.48 -5.24
N GLY A 163 -2.52 19.09 -4.06
CA GLY A 163 -3.42 20.21 -3.85
C GLY A 163 -4.89 19.85 -4.17
N LEU A 164 -5.24 18.57 -3.95
CA LEU A 164 -6.55 17.99 -4.28
C LEU A 164 -7.39 17.84 -3.03
N ASP A 165 -8.69 18.09 -3.16
CA ASP A 165 -9.67 17.83 -2.11
C ASP A 165 -10.29 16.44 -2.29
N LEU A 166 -9.64 15.43 -1.67
CA LEU A 166 -10.04 14.03 -1.78
C LEU A 166 -10.82 13.59 -0.53
N PRO A 167 -12.06 13.09 -0.68
CA PRO A 167 -12.90 12.75 0.47
C PRO A 167 -12.44 11.45 1.13
N THR A 168 -12.15 11.48 2.43
CA THR A 168 -11.70 10.30 3.19
C THR A 168 -12.74 9.73 4.15
N ALA A 169 -13.93 10.34 4.24
CA ALA A 169 -14.91 10.00 5.29
C ALA A 169 -15.35 8.51 5.28
N ALA A 170 -15.46 7.89 4.10
CA ALA A 170 -15.76 6.47 4.00
C ALA A 170 -14.60 5.59 4.50
N LEU A 171 -13.35 5.99 4.24
CA LEU A 171 -12.16 5.33 4.77
C LEU A 171 -12.04 5.52 6.29
N ASP A 172 -12.46 6.67 6.82
CA ASP A 172 -12.52 6.93 8.26
C ASP A 172 -13.46 5.96 8.97
N ALA A 173 -14.67 5.76 8.43
CA ALA A 173 -15.63 4.80 8.96
C ALA A 173 -15.10 3.37 8.87
N ALA A 174 -14.64 2.94 7.69
CA ALA A 174 -14.10 1.61 7.47
C ALA A 174 -12.87 1.31 8.36
N ALA A 175 -11.99 2.29 8.57
CA ALA A 175 -10.83 2.15 9.46
C ALA A 175 -11.26 1.97 10.93
N ALA A 176 -12.31 2.65 11.37
CA ALA A 176 -12.85 2.48 12.72
C ALA A 176 -13.43 1.08 12.92
N ASP A 177 -14.17 0.57 11.92
CA ASP A 177 -14.75 -0.78 11.96
C ASP A 177 -13.67 -1.87 11.98
N VAL A 178 -12.65 -1.75 11.12
CA VAL A 178 -11.51 -2.68 11.10
C VAL A 178 -10.75 -2.63 12.42
N ARG A 179 -10.49 -1.44 12.99
CA ARG A 179 -9.79 -1.33 14.28
C ARG A 179 -10.57 -2.00 15.41
N ALA A 180 -11.89 -1.81 15.47
CA ALA A 180 -12.73 -2.46 16.47
C ALA A 180 -12.73 -3.99 16.31
N ALA A 181 -12.77 -4.49 15.07
CA ALA A 181 -12.68 -5.92 14.80
C ALA A 181 -11.33 -6.51 15.22
N VAL A 182 -10.22 -5.85 14.89
CA VAL A 182 -8.87 -6.29 15.28
C VAL A 182 -8.71 -6.30 16.79
N GLU A 183 -9.13 -5.25 17.50
CA GLU A 183 -9.05 -5.19 18.96
C GLU A 183 -9.86 -6.32 19.61
N SER A 184 -11.09 -6.56 19.14
CA SER A 184 -11.93 -7.65 19.65
C SER A 184 -11.28 -9.03 19.45
N GLN A 185 -10.55 -9.24 18.36
CA GLN A 185 -9.86 -10.50 18.12
C GLN A 185 -8.63 -10.68 19.03
N ILE A 186 -7.95 -9.58 19.37
CA ILE A 186 -6.77 -9.59 20.25
C ILE A 186 -7.17 -9.71 21.73
N GLU A 187 -8.35 -9.23 22.11
CA GLU A 187 -8.79 -9.18 23.52
C GLU A 187 -8.79 -10.56 24.20
N ASP A 188 -9.19 -11.60 23.47
CA ASP A 188 -9.25 -12.97 24.00
C ASP A 188 -7.94 -13.76 23.80
N GLN A 189 -6.88 -13.12 23.30
CA GLN A 189 -5.61 -13.75 22.93
C GLN A 189 -4.41 -13.11 23.65
N PRO A 190 -4.07 -13.55 24.87
CA PRO A 190 -3.00 -12.97 25.68
C PRO A 190 -1.63 -12.96 24.99
N GLU A 191 -1.35 -13.97 24.18
CA GLU A 191 -0.09 -14.13 23.46
C GLU A 191 0.03 -13.08 22.34
N VAL A 192 -1.05 -12.87 21.57
CA VAL A 192 -1.13 -11.83 20.53
C VAL A 192 -1.01 -10.43 21.15
N ARG A 193 -1.66 -10.21 22.30
CA ARG A 193 -1.53 -8.94 23.04
C ARG A 193 -0.09 -8.66 23.45
N ALA A 194 0.66 -9.68 23.88
CA ALA A 194 2.06 -9.52 24.25
C ALA A 194 2.93 -9.14 23.04
N VAL A 195 2.65 -9.69 21.85
CA VAL A 195 3.33 -9.31 20.59
C VAL A 195 3.04 -7.84 20.24
N VAL A 196 1.77 -7.43 20.29
CA VAL A 196 1.40 -6.03 20.00
C VAL A 196 2.05 -5.07 20.99
N ALA A 197 2.06 -5.38 22.29
CA ALA A 197 2.72 -4.56 23.30
C ALA A 197 4.23 -4.43 23.05
N ALA A 198 4.90 -5.50 22.62
CA ALA A 198 6.32 -5.43 22.25
C ALA A 198 6.57 -4.53 21.03
N LEU A 199 5.69 -4.57 20.02
CA LEU A 199 5.75 -3.69 18.85
C LEU A 199 5.51 -2.22 19.22
N GLU A 200 4.60 -1.96 20.17
CA GLU A 200 4.38 -0.63 20.74
C GLU A 200 5.62 -0.07 21.43
N GLU A 201 6.27 -0.86 22.29
CA GLU A 201 7.51 -0.45 22.96
C GLU A 201 8.63 -0.14 21.95
N GLN A 202 8.77 -0.96 20.91
CA GLN A 202 9.76 -0.74 19.84
C GLN A 202 9.46 0.54 19.04
N TYR A 203 8.20 0.75 18.66
CA TYR A 203 7.77 1.96 17.94
C TYR A 203 8.03 3.22 18.78
N ASP A 204 7.61 3.21 20.04
CA ASP A 204 7.74 4.37 20.94
C ASP A 204 9.24 4.67 21.23
N ALA A 205 10.08 3.64 21.31
CA ALA A 205 11.53 3.81 21.43
C ALA A 205 12.15 4.43 20.17
N PHE A 206 11.73 4.00 18.97
CA PHE A 206 12.18 4.55 17.69
C PHE A 206 11.78 6.02 17.55
N VAL A 207 10.50 6.35 17.78
CA VAL A 207 9.99 7.74 17.70
C VAL A 207 10.68 8.65 18.72
N ALA A 208 11.01 8.14 19.91
CA ALA A 208 11.77 8.89 20.90
C ALA A 208 13.26 9.11 20.54
N GLY A 209 13.72 8.64 19.37
CA GLY A 209 15.12 8.73 18.95
C GLY A 209 16.07 7.85 19.78
N ARG A 210 15.52 6.87 20.51
CA ARG A 210 16.25 5.94 21.39
C ARG A 210 16.41 4.54 20.80
N GLY A 211 15.69 4.22 19.71
CA GLY A 211 15.72 2.93 19.01
C GLY A 211 16.60 2.91 17.74
N ARG A 212 16.95 1.71 17.26
CA ARG A 212 17.57 1.48 15.95
C ARG A 212 16.49 1.46 14.85
N SER A 213 16.89 1.51 13.57
CA SER A 213 15.94 1.47 12.43
C SER A 213 15.03 0.23 12.51
N LEU A 214 13.72 0.44 12.41
CA LEU A 214 12.67 -0.60 12.50
C LEU A 214 12.75 -1.68 11.38
N LEU A 215 13.65 -1.48 10.41
CA LEU A 215 13.94 -2.44 9.33
C LEU A 215 15.19 -3.29 9.58
N ALA A 216 16.05 -2.87 10.53
CA ALA A 216 17.26 -3.63 10.85
C ALA A 216 16.96 -4.91 11.65
N ASP A 217 15.78 -5.00 12.28
CA ASP A 217 15.37 -6.13 13.10
C ASP A 217 14.73 -7.27 12.29
N GLU A 218 14.39 -7.07 11.01
CA GLU A 218 14.00 -8.19 10.11
C GLU A 218 15.17 -9.16 9.85
N ALA A 219 16.42 -8.70 9.97
CA ALA A 219 17.62 -9.52 9.72
C ALA A 219 18.25 -10.09 11.00
N ALA A 220 17.79 -9.69 12.19
CA ALA A 220 18.41 -10.05 13.46
C ALA A 220 17.36 -10.52 14.49
N ALA A 221 16.91 -11.76 14.31
CA ALA A 221 16.28 -12.62 15.32
C ALA A 221 15.01 -12.07 16.01
N LEU A 222 13.84 -12.47 15.49
CA LEU A 222 12.62 -12.60 16.29
C LEU A 222 12.06 -14.03 16.22
N PRO A 223 12.63 -15.01 16.97
CA PRO A 223 12.27 -16.42 16.82
C PRO A 223 10.96 -16.86 17.50
N THR A 224 10.10 -15.94 17.94
CA THR A 224 8.81 -16.27 18.61
C THR A 224 7.61 -15.44 18.10
N ALA A 225 7.86 -14.31 17.44
CA ALA A 225 6.81 -13.44 16.92
C ALA A 225 6.28 -13.93 15.55
N ASP A 226 7.09 -14.61 14.75
CA ASP A 226 6.69 -15.16 13.45
C ASP A 226 5.68 -16.31 13.59
N GLU A 227 5.77 -17.14 14.63
CA GLU A 227 4.84 -18.25 14.84
C GLU A 227 3.44 -17.76 15.24
N LEU A 228 3.39 -16.76 16.13
CA LEU A 228 2.15 -16.08 16.56
C LEU A 228 1.58 -15.15 15.50
N GLY A 229 2.45 -14.43 14.77
CA GLY A 229 2.08 -13.62 13.61
C GLY A 229 1.50 -14.48 12.50
N ALA A 230 2.10 -15.65 12.20
CA ALA A 230 1.56 -16.60 11.25
C ALA A 230 0.27 -17.30 11.71
N GLU A 231 0.03 -17.42 13.02
CA GLU A 231 -1.27 -17.86 13.56
C GLU A 231 -2.34 -16.78 13.42
N LEU A 232 -1.99 -15.51 13.70
CA LEU A 232 -2.89 -14.37 13.48
C LEU A 232 -3.20 -14.16 11.98
N GLU A 233 -2.19 -14.28 11.11
CA GLU A 233 -2.36 -14.23 9.65
C GLU A 233 -3.28 -15.35 9.14
N ARG A 234 -3.10 -16.58 9.63
CA ARG A 234 -3.97 -17.71 9.28
C ARG A 234 -5.40 -17.50 9.75
N PHE A 235 -5.59 -17.04 10.99
CA PHE A 235 -6.90 -16.79 11.54
C PHE A 235 -7.65 -15.66 10.81
N LEU A 236 -6.95 -14.56 10.51
CA LEU A 236 -7.51 -13.44 9.75
C LEU A 236 -7.87 -13.83 8.32
N ALA A 237 -7.06 -14.66 7.66
CA ALA A 237 -7.37 -15.22 6.35
C ALA A 237 -8.64 -16.09 6.38
N GLU A 238 -8.79 -16.96 7.38
CA GLU A 238 -9.97 -17.82 7.57
C GLU A 238 -11.27 -17.03 7.83
N GLU A 239 -11.19 -15.91 8.57
CA GLU A 239 -12.35 -15.02 8.81
C GLU A 239 -12.74 -14.21 7.57
N ASN A 240 -11.76 -13.77 6.77
CA ASN A 240 -12.03 -13.04 5.52
C ASN A 240 -12.73 -13.95 4.48
N GLU A 241 -12.34 -15.23 4.43
CA GLU A 241 -13.06 -16.25 3.64
C GLU A 241 -14.50 -16.50 4.14
N ARG A 242 -14.75 -16.40 5.46
CA ARG A 242 -16.10 -16.54 6.02
C ARG A 242 -16.99 -15.34 5.71
N ARG A 243 -16.45 -14.12 5.72
CA ARG A 243 -17.17 -12.91 5.31
C ARG A 243 -17.49 -12.91 3.81
N GLY A 244 -16.59 -13.42 2.97
CA GLY A 244 -16.86 -13.62 1.53
C GLY A 244 -17.88 -14.71 1.19
N ARG A 245 -18.22 -15.60 2.14
CA ARG A 245 -19.28 -16.64 1.99
C ARG A 245 -20.62 -16.25 2.60
N GLY A 246 -20.71 -15.08 3.24
CA GLY A 246 -21.91 -14.64 3.97
C GLY A 246 -22.93 -13.86 3.14
N ASP A 247 -22.68 -13.66 1.85
CA ASP A 247 -23.50 -12.86 0.93
C ASP A 247 -24.08 -13.70 -0.24
N ASP A 248 -24.44 -14.95 0.06
CA ASP A 248 -25.26 -15.84 -0.80
C ASP A 248 -26.57 -16.24 -0.10
#